data_AF-A0A8J2KYP2-F1
#
_entry.id   AF-A0A8J2KYP2-F1
#
_cell.length_a   1.000
_cell.length_b   1.000
_cell.length_c   1.000
_cell.angle_alpha   90.00
_cell.angle_beta   90.00
_cell.angle_gamma   90.00
#
_symmetry.space_group_name_H-M   'P 1'
#
loop_
_entity.id
_entity.type
_entity.pdbx_description
1 polymer ?
#
loop_
_entity_poly.entity_id
_entity_poly.type
_entity_poly.pdbx_seq_one_letter_code
_entity_poly.pdbx_strand_id
1 'polypeptide(L)'
;MGFIQSTSLFRGVILILLCCFVISYQSPLLRVKKPRESRIKVFTEDSIVEETDSLLEDGETLTRLDPTMRDIVLVIGNTGAGKTTITKFLAEVEKLEAYDAGDRYLIRDKDRKISENSTMVSKTIFPDLITDPETNTVFYDLPGFSDTRSASIEIANACFMKKVADHANRVKLLFIVNYGSLRSGESRTDFKTFLEHATDLIKSPSKFKSSIALVATKVEVSLKRQKIIQGIANYLEMAKSNLAQVISDETKRQAAKELIDALLLKDSSGNYSRISYFKQPDDEGPLTDFPLVMEQKSNIENMLHNNIDYTPKSPTDFGFSVSPAAKLIITKLVEKTNKKITSTTVSIAKKLGSHFEDKVKASPWTSIGSLIKEHEMYQVIATALNSAKNLQEFRQSLHEITSRSQITDAISEESAELSRRQNNLAFLEEISGTISPATVLDWSKSVQEAVKNFGMAVSKKAVDFGKHVEMLVSEIASQIEGNFMGPPFQQQTPLTDLFNEFNCR
;
A
#
# COMPACT_ATOMS: atom_id res chain seq x y z
N MET A 1 66.17 48.39 -47.20
CA MET A 1 67.00 47.42 -46.46
C MET A 1 66.51 47.37 -45.02
N GLY A 2 65.97 46.22 -44.58
CA GLY A 2 65.92 45.78 -43.18
C GLY A 2 64.96 46.48 -42.19
N PHE A 3 64.13 45.67 -41.53
CA PHE A 3 63.58 45.88 -40.17
C PHE A 3 62.47 46.92 -39.94
N ILE A 4 61.21 46.63 -40.35
CA ILE A 4 60.00 47.00 -39.57
C ILE A 4 58.88 46.00 -39.89
N GLN A 5 58.61 45.01 -39.02
CA GLN A 5 57.33 44.28 -38.96
C GLN A 5 57.28 43.36 -37.72
N SER A 6 56.84 43.88 -36.56
CA SER A 6 56.28 43.08 -35.44
C SER A 6 55.72 43.98 -34.32
N THR A 7 54.72 44.83 -34.61
CA THR A 7 54.03 45.62 -33.56
C THR A 7 52.51 45.75 -33.73
N SER A 8 51.89 45.10 -34.71
CA SER A 8 50.41 45.13 -34.87
C SER A 8 49.68 43.95 -34.20
N LEU A 9 50.36 42.83 -33.90
CA LEU A 9 49.72 41.69 -33.24
C LEU A 9 49.53 41.89 -31.71
N PHE A 10 50.34 42.74 -31.07
CA PHE A 10 50.31 42.94 -29.61
C PHE A 10 49.26 43.98 -29.16
N ARG A 11 48.81 44.87 -30.07
CA ARG A 11 47.75 45.85 -29.77
C ARG A 11 46.33 45.28 -29.85
N GLY A 12 46.11 44.20 -30.60
CA GLY A 12 44.82 43.50 -30.67
C GLY A 12 44.51 42.64 -29.44
N VAL A 13 45.53 42.05 -28.82
CA VAL A 13 45.36 41.16 -27.65
C VAL A 13 45.08 41.93 -26.35
N ILE A 14 45.63 43.15 -26.21
CA ILE A 14 45.40 44.01 -25.03
C ILE A 14 44.00 44.66 -25.05
N LEU A 15 43.44 44.95 -26.23
CA LEU A 15 42.07 45.51 -26.35
C LEU A 15 40.98 44.47 -26.05
N ILE A 16 41.22 43.19 -26.37
CA ILE A 16 40.30 42.10 -26.05
C ILE A 16 40.32 41.77 -24.55
N LEU A 17 41.48 41.83 -23.89
CA LEU A 17 41.58 41.59 -22.44
C LEU A 17 41.00 42.75 -21.60
N LEU A 18 41.05 44.00 -22.07
CA LEU A 18 40.41 45.14 -21.39
C LEU A 18 38.87 45.14 -21.53
N CYS A 19 38.31 44.68 -22.66
CA CYS A 19 36.86 44.47 -22.78
C CYS A 19 36.36 43.31 -21.88
N CYS A 20 37.19 42.29 -21.62
CA CYS A 20 36.84 41.20 -20.70
C CYS A 20 36.85 41.62 -19.22
N PHE A 21 37.59 42.68 -18.84
CA PHE A 21 37.68 43.11 -17.43
C PHE A 21 36.68 44.19 -17.03
N VAL A 22 36.20 45.02 -17.97
CA VAL A 22 35.28 46.13 -17.67
C VAL A 22 33.80 45.71 -17.53
N ILE A 23 33.40 44.52 -18.00
CA ILE A 23 32.02 44.01 -17.79
C ILE A 23 31.84 43.37 -16.39
N SER A 24 32.91 43.19 -15.60
CA SER A 24 32.83 42.51 -14.29
C SER A 24 32.59 43.40 -13.06
N TYR A 25 32.46 44.73 -13.17
CA TYR A 25 32.14 45.55 -11.99
C TYR A 25 31.15 46.68 -12.29
N GLN A 26 30.05 46.65 -11.55
CA GLN A 26 28.96 47.64 -11.42
C GLN A 26 27.76 47.51 -12.37
N SER A 27 26.81 46.66 -11.98
CA SER A 27 25.46 47.11 -11.62
C SER A 27 24.74 46.09 -10.73
N PRO A 28 24.12 46.50 -9.61
CA PRO A 28 23.34 45.64 -8.72
C PRO A 28 21.92 45.44 -9.27
N LEU A 29 21.26 44.35 -8.87
CA LEU A 29 19.87 43.96 -9.16
C LEU A 29 19.65 43.19 -10.47
N LEU A 30 19.95 41.89 -10.42
CA LEU A 30 19.08 40.79 -10.86
C LEU A 30 19.73 39.49 -10.37
N ARG A 31 19.26 38.96 -9.23
CA ARG A 31 19.63 37.62 -8.76
C ARG A 31 18.98 36.60 -9.69
N VAL A 32 19.58 36.36 -10.84
CA VAL A 32 19.36 35.13 -11.60
C VAL A 32 20.06 34.03 -10.80
N LYS A 33 19.28 33.23 -10.08
CA LYS A 33 19.77 31.98 -9.48
C LYS A 33 20.44 31.20 -10.60
N LYS A 34 21.71 30.82 -10.41
CA LYS A 34 22.38 29.81 -11.24
C LYS A 34 21.38 28.67 -11.48
N PRO A 35 21.21 28.17 -12.72
CA PRO A 35 20.49 26.93 -12.91
C PRO A 35 21.19 25.91 -12.02
N ARG A 36 20.49 25.39 -11.01
CA ARG A 36 20.90 24.13 -10.41
C ARG A 36 20.99 23.19 -11.60
N GLU A 37 22.17 22.63 -11.85
CA GLU A 37 22.28 21.40 -12.61
C GLU A 37 21.37 20.40 -11.90
N SER A 38 20.10 20.34 -12.32
CA SER A 38 19.24 19.23 -12.05
C SER A 38 19.94 18.08 -12.73
N ARG A 39 20.63 17.23 -11.94
CA ARG A 39 20.93 15.87 -12.37
C ARG A 39 19.61 15.34 -12.92
N ILE A 40 19.52 15.22 -14.24
CA ILE A 40 18.46 14.45 -14.87
C ILE A 40 18.72 13.06 -14.32
N LYS A 41 17.95 12.66 -13.30
CA LYS A 41 17.90 11.27 -12.87
C LYS A 41 17.38 10.54 -14.11
N VAL A 42 18.28 9.86 -14.81
CA VAL A 42 17.86 8.85 -15.77
C VAL A 42 17.16 7.80 -14.91
N PHE A 43 15.83 7.84 -14.91
CA PHE A 43 15.03 6.84 -14.25
C PHE A 43 15.21 5.55 -15.05
N THR A 44 16.08 4.68 -14.56
CA THR A 44 16.14 3.31 -15.06
C THR A 44 14.87 2.60 -14.62
N GLU A 45 14.44 1.59 -15.37
CA GLU A 45 13.31 0.74 -14.98
C GLU A 45 13.50 0.17 -13.57
N ASP A 46 14.73 -0.19 -13.20
CA ASP A 46 15.06 -0.67 -11.85
C ASP A 46 14.80 0.40 -10.78
N SER A 47 15.11 1.68 -11.05
CA SER A 47 14.80 2.77 -10.13
C SER A 47 13.29 2.94 -9.91
N ILE A 48 12.47 2.71 -10.94
CA ILE A 48 11.00 2.78 -10.86
C ILE A 48 10.46 1.58 -10.07
N VAL A 49 11.06 0.39 -10.24
CA VAL A 49 10.71 -0.80 -9.44
C VAL A 49 11.04 -0.59 -7.96
N GLU A 50 12.21 -0.02 -7.64
CA GLU A 50 12.59 0.33 -6.26
C GLU A 50 11.63 1.36 -5.66
N GLU A 51 11.30 2.43 -6.39
CA GLU A 51 10.34 3.44 -5.95
C GLU A 51 8.96 2.84 -5.69
N THR A 52 8.48 1.97 -6.59
CA THR A 52 7.17 1.31 -6.45
C THR A 52 7.12 0.41 -5.22
N ASP A 53 8.16 -0.40 -5.02
CA ASP A 53 8.27 -1.31 -3.88
C ASP A 53 8.31 -0.54 -2.55
N SER A 54 9.05 0.57 -2.49
CA SER A 54 9.05 1.48 -1.33
C SER A 54 7.66 2.06 -1.06
N LEU A 55 6.95 2.52 -2.10
CA LEU A 55 5.60 3.05 -1.95
C LEU A 55 4.63 2.00 -1.39
N LEU A 56 4.72 0.74 -1.87
CA LEU A 56 3.89 -0.35 -1.38
C LEU A 56 4.21 -0.69 0.08
N GLU A 57 5.50 -0.69 0.47
CA GLU A 57 5.91 -0.91 1.86
C GLU A 57 5.41 0.22 2.79
N ASP A 58 5.54 1.49 2.38
CA ASP A 58 5.04 2.64 3.13
C ASP A 58 3.51 2.57 3.28
N GLY A 59 2.81 2.23 2.19
CA GLY A 59 1.36 2.17 2.18
C GLY A 59 0.74 1.09 3.06
N GLU A 60 1.49 0.03 3.41
CA GLU A 60 1.06 -0.93 4.43
C GLU A 60 0.90 -0.29 5.81
N THR A 61 1.72 0.70 6.13
CA THR A 61 1.67 1.41 7.41
C THR A 61 0.76 2.64 7.37
N LEU A 62 0.69 3.30 6.22
CA LEU A 62 -0.03 4.57 6.05
C LEU A 62 -1.50 4.38 5.67
N THR A 63 -1.85 3.29 4.98
CA THR A 63 -3.25 2.99 4.65
C THR A 63 -3.94 2.37 5.86
N ARG A 64 -4.68 3.19 6.59
CA ARG A 64 -5.43 2.75 7.78
C ARG A 64 -6.69 2.02 7.36
N LEU A 65 -6.82 0.77 7.82
CA LEU A 65 -8.05 -0.01 7.72
C LEU A 65 -8.56 -0.32 9.12
N ASP A 66 -9.80 0.02 9.42
CA ASP A 66 -10.45 -0.36 10.67
C ASP A 66 -11.31 -1.61 10.44
N PRO A 67 -10.93 -2.79 11.01
CA PRO A 67 -11.64 -4.06 10.79
C PRO A 67 -13.10 -4.04 11.26
N THR A 68 -13.46 -3.12 12.15
CA THR A 68 -14.82 -2.95 12.69
C THR A 68 -15.70 -2.09 11.79
N MET A 69 -15.10 -1.26 10.94
CA MET A 69 -15.80 -0.32 10.06
C MET A 69 -15.74 -0.80 8.60
N ARG A 70 -16.81 -1.46 8.15
CA ARG A 70 -16.87 -2.08 6.81
C ARG A 70 -18.01 -1.56 5.91
N ASP A 71 -18.84 -0.67 6.41
CA ASP A 71 -19.78 0.10 5.59
C ASP A 71 -19.13 1.46 5.32
N ILE A 72 -18.66 1.67 4.07
CA ILE A 72 -17.75 2.79 3.75
C ILE A 72 -18.24 3.63 2.57
N VAL A 73 -17.96 4.93 2.60
CA VAL A 73 -18.15 5.85 1.47
C VAL A 73 -16.82 5.99 0.73
N LEU A 74 -16.78 5.50 -0.52
CA LEU A 74 -15.65 5.71 -1.40
C LEU A 74 -15.79 7.05 -2.11
N VAL A 75 -14.85 7.98 -1.85
CA VAL A 75 -14.81 9.29 -2.48
C VAL A 75 -13.91 9.22 -3.71
N ILE A 76 -14.49 9.41 -4.90
CA ILE A 76 -13.88 9.05 -6.19
C ILE A 76 -13.89 10.25 -7.13
N GLY A 77 -12.85 10.42 -7.94
CA GLY A 77 -12.76 11.50 -8.93
C GLY A 77 -11.34 11.85 -9.33
N ASN A 78 -11.20 12.63 -10.39
CA ASN A 78 -9.90 13.05 -10.93
C ASN A 78 -9.05 13.80 -9.90
N THR A 79 -7.74 13.80 -10.13
CA THR A 79 -6.81 14.65 -9.38
C THR A 79 -7.24 16.12 -9.44
N GLY A 80 -7.22 16.80 -8.29
CA GLY A 80 -7.63 18.21 -8.19
C GLY A 80 -9.14 18.49 -8.25
N ALA A 81 -10.00 17.46 -8.28
CA ALA A 81 -11.46 17.61 -8.24
C ALA A 81 -12.00 18.11 -6.89
N GLY A 82 -11.21 18.06 -5.82
CA GLY A 82 -11.60 18.51 -4.47
C GLY A 82 -12.12 17.40 -3.55
N LYS A 83 -11.71 16.14 -3.76
CA LYS A 83 -12.09 14.99 -2.92
C LYS A 83 -11.77 15.21 -1.44
N THR A 84 -10.50 15.42 -1.12
CA THR A 84 -10.02 15.73 0.24
C THR A 84 -10.75 16.90 0.86
N THR A 85 -11.02 17.96 0.07
CA THR A 85 -11.78 19.13 0.53
C THR A 85 -13.21 18.75 0.91
N ILE A 86 -13.92 18.00 0.07
CA ILE A 86 -15.30 17.58 0.35
C ILE A 86 -15.35 16.61 1.53
N THR A 87 -14.44 15.65 1.61
CA THR A 87 -14.41 14.69 2.73
C THR A 87 -14.20 15.40 4.06
N LYS A 88 -13.21 16.31 4.14
CA LYS A 88 -13.00 17.14 5.34
C LYS A 88 -14.15 18.11 5.58
N PHE A 89 -14.76 18.65 4.54
CA PHE A 89 -15.90 19.54 4.68
C PHE A 89 -17.11 18.85 5.33
N LEU A 90 -17.30 17.56 5.05
CA LEU A 90 -18.37 16.78 5.66
C LEU A 90 -18.03 16.38 7.11
N ALA A 91 -16.81 15.93 7.36
CA ALA A 91 -16.44 15.31 8.64
C ALA A 91 -15.69 16.21 9.65
N GLU A 92 -15.03 17.27 9.20
CA GLU A 92 -14.09 18.10 9.98
C GLU A 92 -14.14 19.59 9.55
N VAL A 93 -15.34 20.14 9.32
CA VAL A 93 -15.53 21.48 8.75
C VAL A 93 -14.82 22.59 9.56
N GLU A 94 -14.71 22.43 10.87
CA GLU A 94 -14.03 23.33 11.81
C GLU A 94 -12.51 23.48 11.57
N LYS A 95 -11.92 22.55 10.79
CA LYS A 95 -10.52 22.59 10.38
C LYS A 95 -10.29 23.31 9.06
N LEU A 96 -11.35 23.69 8.36
CA LEU A 96 -11.28 24.32 7.05
C LEU A 96 -11.49 25.83 7.12
N GLU A 97 -10.66 26.56 6.38
CA GLU A 97 -10.77 28.00 6.23
C GLU A 97 -10.55 28.43 4.77
N ALA A 98 -11.30 29.43 4.36
CA ALA A 98 -11.13 30.14 3.11
C ALA A 98 -10.06 31.22 3.28
N TYR A 99 -9.21 31.40 2.27
CA TYR A 99 -8.22 32.47 2.21
C TYR A 99 -8.19 33.08 0.81
N ASP A 100 -7.87 34.36 0.74
CA ASP A 100 -7.74 35.08 -0.53
C ASP A 100 -6.45 34.65 -1.26
N ALA A 101 -6.60 34.14 -2.49
CA ALA A 101 -5.50 33.80 -3.39
C ALA A 101 -5.35 34.82 -4.54
N GLY A 102 -6.00 35.97 -4.45
CA GLY A 102 -5.95 37.10 -5.36
C GLY A 102 -7.09 37.10 -6.40
N ASP A 103 -7.20 36.04 -7.20
CA ASP A 103 -8.25 35.93 -8.23
C ASP A 103 -9.50 35.18 -7.76
N ARG A 104 -9.40 34.48 -6.62
CA ARG A 104 -10.45 33.65 -6.02
C ARG A 104 -10.09 33.33 -4.57
N TYR A 105 -11.10 32.88 -3.82
CA TYR A 105 -10.86 32.27 -2.51
C TYR A 105 -10.59 30.78 -2.64
N LEU A 106 -9.53 30.33 -1.96
CA LEU A 106 -9.15 28.92 -1.89
C LEU A 106 -9.39 28.39 -0.48
N ILE A 107 -9.62 27.08 -0.39
CA ILE A 107 -9.80 26.40 0.90
C ILE A 107 -8.48 25.79 1.31
N ARG A 108 -8.05 26.07 2.54
CA ARG A 108 -6.95 25.36 3.20
C ARG A 108 -7.45 24.66 4.45
N ASP A 109 -6.66 23.69 4.86
CA ASP A 109 -6.89 22.87 6.04
C ASP A 109 -5.75 23.13 7.03
N LYS A 110 -6.09 23.30 8.31
CA LYS A 110 -5.12 23.52 9.38
C LYS A 110 -4.08 22.38 9.46
N ASP A 111 -4.46 21.17 9.07
CA ASP A 111 -3.57 19.99 9.03
C ASP A 111 -2.71 19.91 7.74
N ARG A 112 -2.83 20.88 6.82
CA ARG A 112 -2.09 20.97 5.54
C ARG A 112 -2.20 19.75 4.62
N LYS A 113 -3.26 18.95 4.76
CA LYS A 113 -3.54 17.81 3.86
C LYS A 113 -4.04 18.26 2.48
N ILE A 114 -4.72 19.39 2.40
CA ILE A 114 -5.09 20.03 1.14
C ILE A 114 -3.84 20.68 0.51
N SER A 115 -3.68 20.58 -0.82
CA SER A 115 -2.53 21.19 -1.51
C SER A 115 -2.69 22.70 -1.65
N GLU A 116 -1.85 23.47 -0.95
CA GLU A 116 -1.88 24.94 -0.97
C GLU A 116 -1.26 25.55 -2.24
N ASN A 117 -0.30 24.85 -2.87
CA ASN A 117 0.57 25.45 -3.90
C ASN A 117 0.39 24.92 -5.34
N SER A 118 -0.40 23.85 -5.57
CA SER A 118 -0.80 23.43 -6.92
C SER A 118 -1.87 22.34 -6.90
N THR A 119 -2.73 22.32 -7.92
CA THR A 119 -3.57 21.16 -8.28
C THR A 119 -2.80 20.10 -9.07
N MET A 120 -1.58 20.42 -9.55
CA MET A 120 -0.74 19.55 -10.37
C MET A 120 0.01 18.49 -9.55
N VAL A 121 0.15 18.68 -8.24
CA VAL A 121 0.80 17.75 -7.32
C VAL A 121 -0.23 17.30 -6.28
N SER A 122 -0.93 16.20 -6.52
CA SER A 122 -1.72 15.51 -5.48
C SER A 122 -0.79 15.01 -4.38
N LYS A 123 -1.15 15.29 -3.12
CA LYS A 123 -0.46 14.80 -1.93
C LYS A 123 -0.99 13.43 -1.49
N THR A 124 -2.18 13.04 -1.95
CA THR A 124 -2.90 11.83 -1.53
C THR A 124 -2.48 10.64 -2.40
N ILE A 125 -1.34 10.04 -2.07
CA ILE A 125 -0.92 8.74 -2.65
C ILE A 125 -1.52 7.59 -1.83
N PHE A 126 -1.73 7.79 -0.53
CA PHE A 126 -2.33 6.81 0.37
C PHE A 126 -3.77 7.22 0.69
N PRO A 127 -4.74 6.29 0.62
CA PRO A 127 -6.10 6.55 1.06
C PRO A 127 -6.14 7.02 2.51
N ASP A 128 -6.90 8.10 2.75
CA ASP A 128 -7.08 8.65 4.10
C ASP A 128 -8.44 8.23 4.64
N LEU A 129 -8.44 7.65 5.84
CA LEU A 129 -9.64 7.25 6.58
C LEU A 129 -10.10 8.44 7.41
N ILE A 130 -11.31 8.93 7.12
CA ILE A 130 -11.93 10.04 7.85
C ILE A 130 -13.31 9.60 8.32
N THR A 131 -13.55 9.67 9.62
CA THR A 131 -14.84 9.33 10.22
C THR A 131 -15.53 10.61 10.65
N ASP A 132 -16.74 10.82 10.17
CA ASP A 132 -17.60 11.89 10.67
C ASP A 132 -18.11 11.49 12.08
N PRO A 133 -17.75 12.24 13.14
CA PRO A 133 -18.14 11.92 14.51
C PRO A 133 -19.64 12.04 14.77
N GLU A 134 -20.37 12.83 13.97
CA GLU A 134 -21.80 13.06 14.20
C GLU A 134 -22.65 11.91 13.66
N THR A 135 -22.33 11.44 12.45
CA THR A 135 -23.10 10.38 11.78
C THR A 135 -22.44 8.99 11.86
N ASN A 136 -21.22 8.91 12.38
CA ASN A 136 -20.35 7.74 12.32
C ASN A 136 -20.13 7.23 10.87
N THR A 137 -20.22 8.14 9.89
CA THR A 137 -20.00 7.81 8.48
C THR A 137 -18.52 7.74 8.20
N VAL A 138 -18.11 6.64 7.57
CA VAL A 138 -16.70 6.35 7.31
C VAL A 138 -16.39 6.66 5.86
N PHE A 139 -15.54 7.65 5.63
CA PHE A 139 -15.08 8.06 4.31
C PHE A 139 -13.67 7.56 4.05
N TYR A 140 -13.44 7.08 2.83
CA TYR A 140 -12.10 6.92 2.28
C TYR A 140 -11.87 7.95 1.17
N ASP A 141 -10.98 8.90 1.44
CA ASP A 141 -10.45 9.80 0.41
C ASP A 141 -9.42 9.05 -0.44
N LEU A 142 -9.85 8.61 -1.62
CA LEU A 142 -8.99 7.84 -2.51
C LEU A 142 -8.04 8.75 -3.30
N PRO A 143 -6.88 8.24 -3.75
CA PRO A 143 -6.05 8.92 -4.73
C PRO A 143 -6.85 9.35 -5.96
N GLY A 144 -6.44 10.45 -6.58
CA GLY A 144 -7.13 10.95 -7.77
C GLY A 144 -6.93 10.05 -8.99
N PHE A 145 -7.98 9.94 -9.80
CA PHE A 145 -7.82 9.37 -11.14
C PHE A 145 -6.80 10.18 -11.94
N SER A 146 -6.10 9.47 -12.83
CA SER A 146 -5.09 10.03 -13.73
C SER A 146 -3.88 10.66 -13.04
N ASP A 147 -3.59 10.28 -11.79
CA ASP A 147 -2.30 10.57 -11.19
C ASP A 147 -1.20 9.67 -11.79
N THR A 148 -0.88 9.94 -13.06
CA THR A 148 0.07 9.17 -13.88
C THR A 148 1.48 9.79 -13.85
N ARG A 149 1.80 10.56 -12.81
CA ARG A 149 3.10 11.23 -12.63
C ARG A 149 4.28 10.26 -12.76
N SER A 150 4.09 9.01 -12.34
CA SER A 150 4.97 7.89 -12.65
C SER A 150 4.17 6.59 -12.68
N ALA A 151 4.72 5.56 -13.35
CA ALA A 151 4.17 4.21 -13.29
C ALA A 151 4.11 3.69 -11.84
N SER A 152 5.05 4.09 -10.99
CA SER A 152 5.07 3.73 -9.56
C SER A 152 3.85 4.23 -8.81
N ILE A 153 3.48 5.51 -9.00
CA ILE A 153 2.31 6.11 -8.36
C ILE A 153 1.03 5.46 -8.88
N GLU A 154 0.94 5.19 -10.18
CA GLU A 154 -0.21 4.51 -10.78
C GLU A 154 -0.42 3.11 -10.17
N ILE A 155 0.65 2.30 -10.06
CA ILE A 155 0.60 0.96 -9.46
C ILE A 155 0.21 1.04 -7.98
N ALA A 156 0.83 1.95 -7.22
CA ALA A 156 0.56 2.13 -5.80
C ALA A 156 -0.90 2.55 -5.56
N ASN A 157 -1.41 3.52 -6.33
CA ASN A 157 -2.81 3.96 -6.25
C ASN A 157 -3.79 2.81 -6.52
N ALA A 158 -3.55 2.04 -7.59
CA ALA A 158 -4.37 0.86 -7.88
C ALA A 158 -4.36 -0.14 -6.72
N CYS A 159 -3.20 -0.36 -6.09
CA CYS A 159 -3.03 -1.23 -4.92
C CYS A 159 -3.85 -0.79 -3.73
N PHE A 160 -3.71 0.47 -3.34
CA PHE A 160 -4.41 0.94 -2.15
C PHE A 160 -5.90 1.11 -2.36
N MET A 161 -6.33 1.51 -3.56
CA MET A 161 -7.76 1.53 -3.90
C MET A 161 -8.37 0.13 -3.83
N LYS A 162 -7.68 -0.91 -4.32
CA LYS A 162 -8.14 -2.29 -4.18
C LYS A 162 -8.17 -2.74 -2.74
N LYS A 163 -7.12 -2.45 -1.98
CA LYS A 163 -7.03 -2.80 -0.56
C LYS A 163 -8.21 -2.21 0.23
N VAL A 164 -8.56 -0.94 -0.01
CA VAL A 164 -9.73 -0.30 0.60
C VAL A 164 -11.04 -0.89 0.09
N ALA A 165 -11.15 -1.14 -1.22
CA ALA A 165 -12.34 -1.77 -1.79
C ALA A 165 -12.57 -3.15 -1.18
N ASP A 166 -11.56 -4.02 -1.13
CA ASP A 166 -11.61 -5.38 -0.59
C ASP A 166 -11.99 -5.43 0.89
N HIS A 167 -11.55 -4.43 1.67
CA HIS A 167 -11.91 -4.25 3.08
C HIS A 167 -13.41 -4.05 3.31
N ALA A 168 -14.10 -3.39 2.38
CA ALA A 168 -15.52 -3.06 2.53
C ALA A 168 -16.44 -4.29 2.51
N ASN A 169 -17.53 -4.26 3.27
CA ASN A 169 -18.65 -5.19 3.09
C ASN A 169 -19.73 -4.53 2.22
N ARG A 170 -20.00 -3.25 2.46
CA ARG A 170 -20.98 -2.46 1.72
C ARG A 170 -20.41 -1.08 1.42
N VAL A 171 -20.84 -0.49 0.32
CA VAL A 171 -20.27 0.77 -0.18
C VAL A 171 -21.35 1.77 -0.58
N LYS A 172 -21.03 3.05 -0.37
CA LYS A 172 -21.57 4.20 -1.09
C LYS A 172 -20.48 4.77 -1.99
N LEU A 173 -20.85 5.27 -3.16
CA LEU A 173 -19.94 5.81 -4.17
C LEU A 173 -20.25 7.30 -4.34
N LEU A 174 -19.36 8.15 -3.84
CA LEU A 174 -19.47 9.60 -3.94
C LEU A 174 -18.48 10.11 -4.99
N PHE A 175 -19.01 10.50 -6.14
CA PHE A 175 -18.20 11.08 -7.21
C PHE A 175 -18.02 12.58 -7.03
N ILE A 176 -16.79 13.03 -7.18
CA ILE A 176 -16.41 14.45 -7.11
C ILE A 176 -15.89 14.88 -8.47
N VAL A 177 -16.55 15.86 -9.08
CA VAL A 177 -16.20 16.36 -10.41
C VAL A 177 -16.16 17.89 -10.39
N ASN A 178 -15.18 18.48 -11.07
CA ASN A 178 -15.13 19.93 -11.23
C ASN A 178 -16.34 20.41 -12.06
N TYR A 179 -17.06 21.42 -11.56
CA TYR A 179 -18.23 21.97 -12.25
C TYR A 179 -17.92 22.45 -13.67
N GLY A 180 -16.73 23.02 -13.93
CA GLY A 180 -16.32 23.43 -15.28
C GLY A 180 -16.37 22.29 -16.30
N SER A 181 -15.97 21.08 -15.88
CA SER A 181 -16.01 19.87 -16.72
C SER A 181 -17.44 19.39 -17.02
N LEU A 182 -18.45 19.89 -16.29
CA LEU A 182 -19.87 19.57 -16.44
C LEU A 182 -20.63 20.68 -17.17
N ARG A 183 -19.93 21.58 -17.89
CA ARG A 183 -20.51 22.66 -18.68
C ARG A 183 -20.32 22.45 -20.18
N SER A 184 -21.32 22.83 -20.95
CA SER A 184 -21.22 22.89 -22.40
C SER A 184 -20.25 24.01 -22.82
N GLY A 185 -19.30 23.69 -23.69
CA GLY A 185 -18.32 24.66 -24.22
C GLY A 185 -16.97 24.68 -23.51
N GLU A 186 -16.83 24.00 -22.38
CA GLU A 186 -15.54 23.78 -21.70
C GLU A 186 -14.88 22.46 -22.14
N SER A 187 -13.64 22.22 -21.69
CA SER A 187 -12.87 21.03 -22.10
C SER A 187 -13.60 19.74 -21.74
N ARG A 188 -13.95 18.96 -22.77
CA ARG A 188 -14.63 17.67 -22.61
C ARG A 188 -13.71 16.56 -22.08
N THR A 189 -12.41 16.81 -22.02
CA THR A 189 -11.40 15.83 -21.62
C THR A 189 -11.59 15.36 -20.19
N ASP A 190 -11.82 16.28 -19.25
CA ASP A 190 -11.79 15.95 -17.83
C ASP A 190 -12.94 15.03 -17.43
N PHE A 191 -14.16 15.34 -17.89
CA PHE A 191 -15.32 14.48 -17.64
C PHE A 191 -15.20 13.15 -18.39
N LYS A 192 -14.68 13.16 -19.62
CA LYS A 192 -14.39 11.92 -20.36
C LYS A 192 -13.45 11.03 -19.56
N THR A 193 -12.31 11.57 -19.13
CA THR A 193 -11.30 10.84 -18.35
C THR A 193 -11.89 10.33 -17.03
N PHE A 194 -12.69 11.14 -16.35
CA PHE A 194 -13.43 10.70 -15.16
C PHE A 194 -14.32 9.48 -15.47
N LEU A 195 -15.08 9.53 -16.56
CA LEU A 195 -16.02 8.48 -16.94
C LEU A 195 -15.32 7.18 -17.35
N GLU A 196 -14.20 7.28 -18.07
CA GLU A 196 -13.34 6.14 -18.42
C GLU A 196 -12.79 5.46 -17.16
N HIS A 197 -12.27 6.23 -16.21
CA HIS A 197 -11.75 5.67 -14.96
C HIS A 197 -12.85 5.14 -14.03
N ALA A 198 -14.00 5.80 -13.95
CA ALA A 198 -15.13 5.33 -13.15
C ALA A 198 -15.69 4.00 -13.68
N THR A 199 -15.72 3.80 -15.00
CA THR A 199 -16.17 2.55 -15.64
C THR A 199 -15.11 1.45 -15.62
N ASP A 200 -13.83 1.81 -15.55
CA ASP A 200 -12.77 0.85 -15.23
C ASP A 200 -12.86 0.38 -13.77
N LEU A 201 -13.18 1.30 -12.86
CA LEU A 201 -13.32 1.04 -11.44
C LEU A 201 -14.56 0.23 -11.09
N ILE A 202 -15.73 0.54 -11.65
CA ILE A 202 -16.99 -0.08 -11.28
C ILE A 202 -17.50 -0.91 -12.45
N LYS A 203 -17.38 -2.25 -12.33
CA LYS A 203 -17.69 -3.17 -13.44
C LYS A 203 -19.18 -3.26 -13.75
N SER A 204 -20.04 -3.04 -12.76
CA SER A 204 -21.49 -3.11 -12.91
C SER A 204 -22.18 -1.95 -12.18
N PRO A 205 -22.19 -0.72 -12.77
CA PRO A 205 -22.79 0.45 -12.12
C PRO A 205 -24.27 0.27 -11.79
N SER A 206 -25.02 -0.52 -12.58
CA SER A 206 -26.40 -0.90 -12.29
C SER A 206 -26.59 -1.57 -10.92
N LYS A 207 -25.64 -2.39 -10.44
CA LYS A 207 -25.69 -2.99 -9.09
C LYS A 207 -25.69 -1.93 -8.01
N PHE A 208 -24.88 -0.89 -8.19
CA PHE A 208 -24.73 0.23 -7.24
C PHE A 208 -25.69 1.37 -7.54
N LYS A 209 -26.75 1.13 -8.33
CA LYS A 209 -27.71 2.16 -8.69
C LYS A 209 -28.23 2.87 -7.44
N SER A 210 -28.55 2.22 -6.33
CA SER A 210 -29.01 2.92 -5.10
C SER A 210 -27.92 3.60 -4.29
N SER A 211 -26.64 3.46 -4.66
CA SER A 211 -25.48 3.84 -3.83
C SER A 211 -24.59 4.91 -4.46
N ILE A 212 -24.99 5.48 -5.60
CA ILE A 212 -24.18 6.41 -6.39
C ILE A 212 -24.72 7.83 -6.26
N ALA A 213 -23.82 8.78 -5.98
CA ALA A 213 -24.09 10.22 -6.00
C ALA A 213 -22.93 11.02 -6.61
N LEU A 214 -23.20 12.27 -7.00
CA LEU A 214 -22.25 13.20 -7.59
C LEU A 214 -22.29 14.56 -6.87
N VAL A 215 -21.11 15.10 -6.57
CA VAL A 215 -20.93 16.49 -6.11
C VAL A 215 -20.10 17.24 -7.14
N ALA A 216 -20.69 18.29 -7.71
CA ALA A 216 -19.99 19.23 -8.56
C ALA A 216 -19.28 20.30 -7.71
N THR A 217 -17.95 20.37 -7.74
CA THR A 217 -17.16 21.31 -6.93
C THR A 217 -16.77 22.55 -7.73
N LYS A 218 -16.20 23.54 -7.02
CA LYS A 218 -15.67 24.77 -7.62
C LYS A 218 -16.73 25.60 -8.35
N VAL A 219 -17.98 25.52 -7.91
CA VAL A 219 -19.10 26.23 -8.53
C VAL A 219 -19.01 27.71 -8.22
N GLU A 220 -19.27 28.55 -9.23
CA GLU A 220 -19.32 30.01 -9.07
C GLU A 220 -20.44 30.44 -8.11
N VAL A 221 -20.15 31.41 -7.25
CA VAL A 221 -21.06 31.86 -6.18
C VAL A 221 -22.35 32.47 -6.72
N SER A 222 -22.27 33.15 -7.86
CA SER A 222 -23.38 33.85 -8.51
C SER A 222 -24.48 32.92 -9.03
N LEU A 223 -24.20 31.61 -9.20
CA LEU A 223 -25.13 30.67 -9.81
C LEU A 223 -26.21 30.22 -8.83
N LYS A 224 -27.46 30.18 -9.31
CA LYS A 224 -28.61 29.70 -8.53
C LYS A 224 -28.67 28.17 -8.53
N ARG A 225 -29.03 27.56 -7.40
CA ARG A 225 -29.17 26.10 -7.19
C ARG A 225 -29.83 25.38 -8.37
N GLN A 226 -31.05 25.81 -8.75
CA GLN A 226 -31.83 25.15 -9.79
C GLN A 226 -31.13 25.19 -11.15
N LYS A 227 -30.43 26.29 -11.48
CA LYS A 227 -29.65 26.40 -12.72
C LYS A 227 -28.43 25.48 -12.70
N ILE A 228 -27.78 25.32 -11.56
CA ILE A 228 -26.60 24.45 -11.40
C ILE A 228 -27.01 22.99 -11.63
N ILE A 229 -27.99 22.50 -10.87
CA ILE A 229 -28.44 21.10 -10.93
C ILE A 229 -29.00 20.76 -12.32
N GLN A 230 -29.86 21.62 -12.87
CA GLN A 230 -30.41 21.40 -14.22
C GLN A 230 -29.31 21.48 -15.29
N GLY A 231 -28.33 22.37 -15.14
CA GLY A 231 -27.19 22.47 -16.04
C GLY A 231 -26.35 21.19 -16.06
N ILE A 232 -26.06 20.63 -14.89
CA ILE A 232 -25.35 19.35 -14.75
C ILE A 232 -26.17 18.24 -15.40
N ALA A 233 -27.46 18.14 -15.09
CA ALA A 233 -28.33 17.10 -15.66
C ALA A 233 -28.39 17.17 -17.20
N ASN A 234 -28.54 18.37 -17.76
CA ASN A 234 -28.55 18.57 -19.21
C ASN A 234 -27.21 18.16 -19.85
N TYR A 235 -26.09 18.48 -19.20
CA TYR A 235 -24.76 18.05 -19.65
C TYR A 235 -24.64 16.52 -19.62
N LEU A 236 -25.08 15.87 -18.55
CA LEU A 236 -25.03 14.41 -18.42
C LEU A 236 -25.88 13.71 -19.49
N GLU A 237 -27.09 14.20 -19.79
CA GLU A 237 -27.92 13.66 -20.89
C GLU A 237 -27.27 13.85 -22.26
N MET A 238 -26.64 15.00 -22.50
CA MET A 238 -25.86 15.24 -23.71
C MET A 238 -24.66 14.29 -23.78
N ALA A 239 -23.92 14.10 -22.69
CA ALA A 239 -22.77 13.20 -22.64
C ALA A 239 -23.19 11.75 -22.91
N LYS A 240 -24.30 11.30 -22.29
CA LYS A 240 -24.92 10.00 -22.51
C LYS A 240 -25.28 9.76 -23.98
N SER A 241 -25.86 10.77 -24.64
CA SER A 241 -26.24 10.70 -26.06
C SER A 241 -25.03 10.62 -27.00
N ASN A 242 -23.86 11.07 -26.55
CA ASN A 242 -22.63 11.11 -27.34
C ASN A 242 -21.57 10.07 -26.95
N LEU A 243 -21.91 9.10 -26.08
CA LEU A 243 -20.94 8.10 -25.58
C LEU A 243 -20.24 7.33 -26.69
N ALA A 244 -20.93 7.04 -27.80
CA ALA A 244 -20.37 6.35 -28.97
C ALA A 244 -19.19 7.10 -29.61
N GLN A 245 -19.14 8.43 -29.49
CA GLN A 245 -18.03 9.26 -30.00
C GLN A 245 -16.84 9.32 -29.03
N VAL A 246 -17.06 8.94 -27.77
CA VAL A 246 -16.13 9.18 -26.66
C VAL A 246 -15.44 7.89 -26.23
N ILE A 247 -16.20 6.80 -26.13
CA ILE A 247 -15.75 5.49 -25.64
C ILE A 247 -15.97 4.47 -26.76
N SER A 248 -14.88 3.86 -27.26
CA SER A 248 -14.92 2.90 -28.36
C SER A 248 -15.34 1.48 -27.93
N ASP A 249 -15.15 1.13 -26.65
CA ASP A 249 -15.52 -0.16 -26.07
C ASP A 249 -17.01 -0.20 -25.70
N GLU A 250 -17.77 -1.17 -26.24
CA GLU A 250 -19.22 -1.29 -26.00
C GLU A 250 -19.57 -1.60 -24.54
N THR A 251 -18.77 -2.42 -23.87
CA THR A 251 -18.99 -2.78 -22.46
C THR A 251 -18.80 -1.55 -21.58
N LYS A 252 -17.73 -0.78 -21.82
CA LYS A 252 -17.50 0.49 -21.10
C LYS A 252 -18.55 1.53 -21.43
N ARG A 253 -19.04 1.61 -22.68
CA ARG A 253 -20.15 2.50 -23.07
C ARG A 253 -21.42 2.17 -22.28
N GLN A 254 -21.76 0.89 -22.17
CA GLN A 254 -22.94 0.45 -21.43
C GLN A 254 -22.80 0.76 -19.93
N ALA A 255 -21.64 0.48 -19.33
CA ALA A 255 -21.36 0.86 -17.95
C ALA A 255 -21.44 2.38 -17.73
N ALA A 256 -20.89 3.19 -18.64
CA ALA A 256 -20.95 4.65 -18.57
C ALA A 256 -22.40 5.15 -18.63
N LYS A 257 -23.22 4.55 -19.49
CA LYS A 257 -24.65 4.86 -19.59
C LYS A 257 -25.38 4.53 -18.30
N GLU A 258 -25.16 3.35 -17.73
CA GLU A 258 -25.76 2.94 -16.44
C GLU A 258 -25.35 3.86 -15.29
N LEU A 259 -24.09 4.28 -15.26
CA LEU A 259 -23.60 5.24 -14.28
C LEU A 259 -24.30 6.59 -14.41
N ILE A 260 -24.40 7.13 -15.63
CA ILE A 260 -25.12 8.39 -15.87
C ILE A 260 -26.61 8.26 -15.52
N ASP A 261 -27.24 7.14 -15.87
CA ASP A 261 -28.64 6.86 -15.52
C ASP A 261 -28.87 6.80 -14.02
N ALA A 262 -27.91 6.23 -13.27
CA ALA A 262 -27.95 6.26 -11.81
C ALA A 262 -27.87 7.70 -11.28
N LEU A 263 -27.01 8.55 -11.83
CA LEU A 263 -26.88 9.94 -11.40
C LEU A 263 -28.12 10.80 -11.73
N LEU A 264 -28.80 10.49 -12.83
CA LEU A 264 -29.97 11.22 -13.31
C LEU A 264 -31.31 10.77 -12.68
N LEU A 265 -31.29 9.87 -11.68
CA LEU A 265 -32.52 9.50 -11.00
C LEU A 265 -33.16 10.70 -10.31
N LYS A 266 -34.49 10.76 -10.44
CA LYS A 266 -35.34 11.75 -9.81
C LYS A 266 -36.08 11.15 -8.63
N ASP A 267 -36.30 11.96 -7.60
CA ASP A 267 -37.21 11.62 -6.51
C ASP A 267 -38.69 11.73 -6.95
N SER A 268 -39.60 11.41 -6.03
CA SER A 268 -41.05 11.53 -6.25
C SER A 268 -41.52 12.94 -6.57
N SER A 269 -40.72 13.96 -6.26
CA SER A 269 -41.00 15.37 -6.55
C SER A 269 -40.40 15.83 -7.88
N GLY A 270 -39.74 14.92 -8.63
CA GLY A 270 -39.12 15.21 -9.91
C GLY A 270 -37.75 15.90 -9.83
N ASN A 271 -37.16 16.01 -8.63
CA ASN A 271 -35.84 16.60 -8.42
C ASN A 271 -34.74 15.56 -8.57
N TYR A 272 -33.58 15.96 -9.11
CA TYR A 272 -32.40 15.10 -9.18
C TYR A 272 -31.81 14.91 -7.77
N SER A 273 -32.10 13.77 -7.16
CA SER A 273 -31.81 13.52 -5.74
C SER A 273 -30.36 13.10 -5.46
N ARG A 274 -29.58 12.85 -6.51
CA ARG A 274 -28.21 12.30 -6.45
C ARG A 274 -27.14 13.24 -6.99
N ILE A 275 -27.54 14.47 -7.30
CA ILE A 275 -26.65 15.51 -7.76
C ILE A 275 -26.69 16.62 -6.72
N SER A 276 -25.53 16.90 -6.15
CA SER A 276 -25.31 18.07 -5.30
C SER A 276 -24.13 18.87 -5.82
N TYR A 277 -23.82 19.96 -5.15
CA TYR A 277 -22.80 20.90 -5.59
C TYR A 277 -22.19 21.66 -4.41
N PHE A 278 -20.96 22.11 -4.61
CA PHE A 278 -20.20 22.84 -3.61
C PHE A 278 -19.62 24.10 -4.25
N LYS A 279 -20.04 25.26 -3.71
CA LYS A 279 -19.59 26.57 -4.21
C LYS A 279 -18.22 26.89 -3.66
N GLN A 280 -17.47 27.69 -4.42
CA GLN A 280 -16.29 28.33 -3.88
C GLN A 280 -16.72 29.35 -2.82
N PRO A 281 -15.93 29.57 -1.76
CA PRO A 281 -16.15 30.70 -0.86
C PRO A 281 -16.04 32.03 -1.61
N ASP A 282 -16.74 33.06 -1.13
CA ASP A 282 -16.69 34.45 -1.62
C ASP A 282 -16.04 35.43 -0.63
N ASP A 283 -15.57 34.94 0.50
CA ASP A 283 -14.87 35.72 1.51
C ASP A 283 -13.82 34.88 2.26
N GLU A 284 -12.94 35.52 3.02
CA GLU A 284 -11.94 34.86 3.86
C GLU A 284 -12.48 34.52 5.26
N GLY A 285 -12.01 33.42 5.84
CA GLY A 285 -12.38 33.00 7.19
C GLY A 285 -12.77 31.52 7.32
N PRO A 286 -13.10 31.07 8.54
CA PRO A 286 -13.55 29.71 8.80
C PRO A 286 -14.77 29.33 7.97
N LEU A 287 -14.81 28.12 7.41
CA LEU A 287 -15.96 27.70 6.60
C LEU A 287 -17.27 27.63 7.39
N THR A 288 -17.19 27.42 8.70
CA THR A 288 -18.32 27.44 9.64
C THR A 288 -19.04 28.78 9.69
N ASP A 289 -18.37 29.86 9.30
CA ASP A 289 -18.88 31.22 9.42
C ASP A 289 -19.71 31.63 8.20
N PHE A 290 -19.77 30.79 7.15
CA PHE A 290 -20.51 31.04 5.92
C PHE A 290 -21.84 30.25 5.89
N PRO A 291 -23.01 30.88 6.12
CA PRO A 291 -24.29 30.18 6.21
C PRO A 291 -24.66 29.42 4.93
N LEU A 292 -24.35 29.98 3.76
CA LEU A 292 -24.60 29.34 2.47
C LEU A 292 -23.74 28.08 2.27
N VAL A 293 -22.51 28.08 2.77
CA VAL A 293 -21.64 26.90 2.74
C VAL A 293 -22.20 25.83 3.67
N MET A 294 -22.63 26.20 4.88
CA MET A 294 -23.25 25.24 5.81
C MET A 294 -24.57 24.67 5.27
N GLU A 295 -25.39 25.46 4.58
CA GLU A 295 -26.56 24.94 3.84
C GLU A 295 -26.15 23.89 2.79
N GLN A 296 -25.03 24.11 2.08
CA GLN A 296 -24.50 23.13 1.14
C GLN A 296 -24.03 21.85 1.83
N LYS A 297 -23.43 21.94 3.03
CA LYS A 297 -23.08 20.77 3.87
C LYS A 297 -24.31 19.91 4.09
N SER A 298 -25.37 20.51 4.64
CA SER A 298 -26.62 19.81 4.93
C SER A 298 -27.28 19.21 3.68
N ASN A 299 -27.18 19.88 2.53
CA ASN A 299 -27.68 19.33 1.27
C ASN A 299 -26.89 18.09 0.80
N ILE A 300 -25.56 18.10 0.93
CA ILE A 300 -24.72 16.95 0.57
C ILE A 300 -24.93 15.80 1.56
N GLU A 301 -25.00 16.09 2.86
CA GLU A 301 -25.33 15.12 3.92
C GLU A 301 -26.69 14.48 3.67
N ASN A 302 -27.74 15.27 3.41
CA ASN A 302 -29.07 14.73 3.11
C ASN A 302 -29.03 13.80 1.88
N MET A 303 -28.30 14.17 0.82
CA MET A 303 -28.10 13.28 -0.33
C MET A 303 -27.41 11.98 0.07
N LEU A 304 -26.34 12.05 0.87
CA LEU A 304 -25.56 10.89 1.30
C LEU A 304 -26.32 9.97 2.25
N HIS A 305 -27.07 10.49 3.21
CA HIS A 305 -27.71 9.70 4.25
C HIS A 305 -29.13 9.27 3.89
N ASN A 306 -29.86 10.08 3.14
CA ASN A 306 -31.30 9.87 2.90
C ASN A 306 -31.63 9.50 1.44
N ASN A 307 -30.79 9.84 0.46
CA ASN A 307 -31.10 9.61 -0.96
C ASN A 307 -30.31 8.45 -1.59
N ILE A 308 -29.29 7.95 -0.90
CA ILE A 308 -28.51 6.78 -1.32
C ILE A 308 -28.27 5.80 -0.16
N ASP A 309 -28.17 4.52 -0.51
CA ASP A 309 -28.01 3.41 0.43
C ASP A 309 -26.64 2.75 0.32
N TYR A 310 -26.25 1.97 1.33
CA TYR A 310 -25.08 1.10 1.25
C TYR A 310 -25.41 -0.19 0.51
N THR A 311 -24.70 -0.48 -0.59
CA THR A 311 -24.88 -1.72 -1.37
C THR A 311 -23.78 -2.74 -1.04
N PRO A 312 -24.12 -4.01 -0.77
CA PRO A 312 -23.13 -5.07 -0.57
C PRO A 312 -22.20 -5.26 -1.77
N LYS A 313 -20.91 -5.41 -1.49
CA LYS A 313 -19.89 -5.62 -2.51
C LYS A 313 -19.48 -7.09 -2.64
N SER A 314 -19.16 -7.49 -3.86
CA SER A 314 -18.59 -8.77 -4.24
C SER A 314 -17.13 -8.57 -4.69
N PRO A 315 -16.25 -9.58 -4.60
CA PRO A 315 -14.84 -9.44 -4.98
C PRO A 315 -14.59 -8.96 -6.41
N THR A 316 -15.55 -9.18 -7.32
CA THR A 316 -15.42 -8.85 -8.76
C THR A 316 -16.11 -7.55 -9.15
N ASP A 317 -16.72 -6.82 -8.20
CA ASP A 317 -17.47 -5.60 -8.51
C ASP A 317 -16.57 -4.43 -8.92
N PHE A 318 -15.34 -4.42 -8.39
CA PHE A 318 -14.36 -3.36 -8.60
C PHE A 318 -13.21 -3.84 -9.49
N GLY A 319 -12.82 -3.00 -10.44
CA GLY A 319 -11.66 -3.21 -11.29
C GLY A 319 -10.60 -2.16 -11.05
N PHE A 320 -9.34 -2.52 -11.30
CA PHE A 320 -8.22 -1.60 -11.16
C PHE A 320 -7.38 -1.73 -12.42
N SER A 321 -7.55 -0.79 -13.35
CA SER A 321 -6.77 -0.75 -14.59
C SER A 321 -5.49 0.03 -14.35
N VAL A 322 -4.42 -0.45 -14.98
CA VAL A 322 -3.13 0.24 -15.05
C VAL A 322 -2.67 0.31 -16.50
N SER A 323 -1.88 1.31 -16.81
CA SER A 323 -1.32 1.55 -18.14
C SER A 323 -0.43 0.38 -18.61
N PRO A 324 -0.26 0.20 -19.93
CA PRO A 324 0.70 -0.80 -20.45
C PRO A 324 2.12 -0.62 -19.91
N ALA A 325 2.54 0.64 -19.69
CA ALA A 325 3.85 0.93 -19.09
C ALA A 325 3.94 0.46 -17.63
N ALA A 326 2.89 0.69 -16.83
CA ALA A 326 2.82 0.16 -15.47
C ALA A 326 2.82 -1.37 -15.45
N LYS A 327 2.14 -2.06 -16.40
CA LYS A 327 2.17 -3.53 -16.49
C LYS A 327 3.58 -4.09 -16.65
N LEU A 328 4.43 -3.44 -17.44
CA LEU A 328 5.83 -3.86 -17.61
C LEU A 328 6.61 -3.79 -16.28
N ILE A 329 6.39 -2.73 -15.50
CA ILE A 329 7.00 -2.55 -14.18
C ILE A 329 6.46 -3.59 -13.20
N ILE A 330 5.16 -3.90 -13.24
CA ILE A 330 4.54 -4.93 -12.38
C ILE A 330 5.21 -6.29 -12.58
N THR A 331 5.49 -6.71 -13.81
CA THR A 331 6.15 -8.00 -14.07
C THR A 331 7.50 -8.10 -13.34
N LYS A 332 8.32 -7.04 -13.39
CA LYS A 332 9.60 -6.99 -12.66
C LYS A 332 9.40 -6.92 -11.14
N LEU A 333 8.38 -6.20 -10.70
CA LEU A 333 8.04 -6.08 -9.29
C LEU A 333 7.58 -7.42 -8.70
N VAL A 334 6.87 -8.24 -9.48
CA VAL A 334 6.49 -9.63 -9.13
C VAL A 334 7.75 -10.47 -8.92
N GLU A 335 8.71 -10.45 -9.85
CA GLU A 335 9.99 -11.16 -9.70
C GLU A 335 10.76 -10.71 -8.46
N LYS A 336 10.85 -9.41 -8.22
CA LYS A 336 11.53 -8.85 -7.05
C LYS A 336 10.84 -9.25 -5.75
N THR A 337 9.51 -9.16 -5.70
CA THR A 337 8.70 -9.55 -4.54
C THR A 337 8.87 -11.03 -4.25
N ASN A 338 8.89 -11.89 -5.28
CA ASN A 338 9.17 -13.32 -5.15
C ASN A 338 10.57 -13.60 -4.57
N LYS A 339 11.61 -12.86 -5.01
CA LYS A 339 12.95 -12.97 -4.43
C LYS A 339 12.97 -12.57 -2.96
N LYS A 340 12.29 -11.48 -2.58
CA LYS A 340 12.20 -11.02 -1.18
C LYS A 340 11.40 -11.99 -0.29
N ILE A 341 10.29 -12.54 -0.80
CA ILE A 341 9.53 -13.61 -0.12
C ILE A 341 10.46 -14.81 0.13
N THR A 342 11.21 -15.22 -0.89
CA THR A 342 12.16 -16.33 -0.77
C THR A 342 13.21 -16.04 0.31
N SER A 343 13.86 -14.87 0.29
CA SER A 343 14.86 -14.52 1.30
C SER A 343 14.28 -14.42 2.71
N THR A 344 13.05 -13.91 2.87
CA THR A 344 12.35 -13.83 4.16
C THR A 344 12.06 -15.22 4.71
N THR A 345 11.57 -16.12 3.85
CA THR A 345 11.36 -17.53 4.18
C THR A 345 12.66 -18.21 4.63
N VAL A 346 13.78 -17.97 3.93
CA VAL A 346 15.10 -18.47 4.35
C VAL A 346 15.52 -17.90 5.71
N SER A 347 15.25 -16.62 5.96
CA SER A 347 15.53 -15.98 7.26
C SER A 347 14.74 -16.64 8.40
N ILE A 348 13.43 -16.86 8.20
CA ILE A 348 12.56 -17.56 9.16
C ILE A 348 13.14 -18.95 9.46
N ALA A 349 13.49 -19.73 8.43
CA ALA A 349 14.05 -21.06 8.60
C ALA A 349 15.36 -21.04 9.43
N LYS A 350 16.26 -20.08 9.17
CA LYS A 350 17.49 -19.90 9.94
C LYS A 350 17.23 -19.50 11.39
N LYS A 351 16.35 -18.53 11.63
CA LYS A 351 15.98 -18.09 12.99
C LYS A 351 15.34 -19.20 13.81
N LEU A 352 14.48 -20.00 13.19
CA LEU A 352 13.93 -21.21 13.80
C LEU A 352 15.07 -22.14 14.20
N GLY A 353 15.97 -22.48 13.27
CA GLY A 353 17.13 -23.32 13.54
C GLY A 353 17.97 -22.82 14.73
N SER A 354 18.35 -21.54 14.73
CA SER A 354 19.14 -20.94 15.82
C SER A 354 18.40 -20.93 17.16
N HIS A 355 17.12 -20.54 17.19
CA HIS A 355 16.32 -20.56 18.42
C HIS A 355 16.33 -21.94 19.07
N PHE A 356 16.19 -22.98 18.25
CA PHE A 356 16.19 -24.34 18.76
C PHE A 356 17.59 -24.83 19.15
N GLU A 357 18.64 -24.50 18.40
CA GLU A 357 20.01 -24.79 18.81
C GLU A 357 20.34 -24.17 20.17
N ASP A 358 19.92 -22.95 20.41
CA ASP A 358 20.16 -22.24 21.67
C ASP A 358 19.37 -22.85 22.81
N LYS A 359 18.11 -23.26 22.57
CA LYS A 359 17.33 -24.06 23.53
C LYS A 359 17.99 -25.39 23.86
N VAL A 360 18.47 -26.10 22.84
CA VAL A 360 19.21 -27.36 23.02
C VAL A 360 20.43 -27.08 23.87
N LYS A 361 21.27 -26.09 23.56
CA LYS A 361 22.46 -25.74 24.36
C LYS A 361 22.13 -25.38 25.81
N ALA A 362 21.11 -24.55 26.03
CA ALA A 362 20.72 -24.05 27.35
C ALA A 362 20.01 -25.09 28.25
N SER A 363 19.48 -26.17 27.67
CA SER A 363 18.70 -27.15 28.44
C SER A 363 19.55 -28.00 29.38
N PRO A 364 19.13 -28.24 30.63
CA PRO A 364 19.80 -29.18 31.54
C PRO A 364 19.79 -30.61 30.98
N TRP A 365 20.76 -31.42 31.39
CA TRP A 365 20.85 -32.84 31.01
C TRP A 365 19.64 -33.67 31.45
N THR A 366 18.95 -33.27 32.52
CA THR A 366 17.71 -33.90 33.02
C THR A 366 16.51 -33.74 32.08
N SER A 367 16.64 -32.91 31.04
CA SER A 367 15.55 -32.54 30.12
C SER A 367 15.69 -33.17 28.73
N ILE A 368 16.52 -34.22 28.57
CA ILE A 368 16.76 -34.85 27.25
C ILE A 368 15.48 -35.48 26.69
N GLY A 369 14.65 -36.11 27.51
CA GLY A 369 13.35 -36.64 27.07
C GLY A 369 12.41 -35.57 26.51
N SER A 370 12.43 -34.35 27.08
CA SER A 370 11.70 -33.21 26.50
C SER A 370 12.34 -32.69 25.21
N LEU A 371 13.68 -32.68 25.11
CA LEU A 371 14.38 -32.29 23.89
C LEU A 371 14.12 -33.27 22.72
N ILE A 372 13.99 -34.57 23.01
CA ILE A 372 13.64 -35.59 22.00
C ILE A 372 12.23 -35.33 21.46
N LYS A 373 11.24 -35.07 22.33
CA LYS A 373 9.88 -34.72 21.91
C LYS A 373 9.83 -33.42 21.09
N GLU A 374 10.62 -32.42 21.47
CA GLU A 374 10.77 -31.20 20.68
C GLU A 374 11.45 -31.47 19.32
N HIS A 375 12.41 -32.39 19.26
CA HIS A 375 13.04 -32.81 18.02
C HIS A 375 12.08 -33.54 17.07
N GLU A 376 11.27 -34.45 17.60
CA GLU A 376 10.20 -35.12 16.84
C GLU A 376 9.19 -34.11 16.30
N MET A 377 8.74 -33.17 17.14
CA MET A 377 7.89 -32.07 16.70
C MET A 377 8.56 -31.30 15.57
N TYR A 378 9.85 -31.00 15.68
CA TYR A 378 10.57 -30.30 14.63
C TYR A 378 10.71 -31.11 13.32
N GLN A 379 10.87 -32.44 13.37
CA GLN A 379 10.84 -33.26 12.15
C GLN A 379 9.48 -33.23 11.45
N VAL A 380 8.39 -33.18 12.23
CA VAL A 380 7.03 -32.98 11.68
C VAL A 380 6.93 -31.61 11.01
N ILE A 381 7.47 -30.57 11.66
CA ILE A 381 7.52 -29.20 11.14
C ILE A 381 8.34 -29.11 9.84
N ALA A 382 9.54 -29.70 9.85
CA ALA A 382 10.42 -29.79 8.71
C ALA A 382 9.74 -30.48 7.52
N THR A 383 9.10 -31.61 7.79
CA THR A 383 8.37 -32.39 6.79
C THR A 383 7.20 -31.58 6.23
N ALA A 384 6.43 -30.90 7.08
CA ALA A 384 5.32 -30.03 6.66
C ALA A 384 5.82 -28.90 5.74
N LEU A 385 6.86 -28.16 6.16
CA LEU A 385 7.44 -27.07 5.37
C LEU A 385 8.09 -27.55 4.07
N ASN A 386 8.69 -28.74 4.05
CA ASN A 386 9.28 -29.34 2.84
C ASN A 386 8.22 -29.92 1.90
N SER A 387 7.08 -30.36 2.44
CA SER A 387 5.96 -30.87 1.65
C SER A 387 5.14 -29.77 0.99
N ALA A 388 5.31 -28.52 1.44
CA ALA A 388 4.64 -27.36 0.88
C ALA A 388 5.03 -27.16 -0.59
N LYS A 389 4.06 -27.39 -1.48
CA LYS A 389 4.23 -27.27 -2.93
C LYS A 389 4.14 -25.82 -3.39
N ASN A 390 3.55 -24.98 -2.58
CA ASN A 390 3.35 -23.57 -2.83
C ASN A 390 3.48 -22.77 -1.54
N LEU A 391 3.52 -21.45 -1.71
CA LEU A 391 3.73 -20.52 -0.63
C LEU A 391 2.56 -20.48 0.38
N GLN A 392 1.33 -20.78 -0.07
CA GLN A 392 0.15 -20.84 0.80
C GLN A 392 0.23 -22.04 1.76
N GLU A 393 0.58 -23.22 1.25
CA GLU A 393 0.83 -24.41 2.06
C GLU A 393 1.97 -24.19 3.07
N PHE A 394 3.02 -23.47 2.64
CA PHE A 394 4.13 -23.09 3.52
C PHE A 394 3.65 -22.17 4.66
N ARG A 395 2.83 -21.15 4.36
CA ARG A 395 2.23 -20.27 5.40
C ARG A 395 1.37 -21.04 6.36
N GLN A 396 0.52 -21.93 5.86
CA GLN A 396 -0.39 -22.70 6.69
C GLN A 396 0.40 -23.58 7.66
N SER A 397 1.46 -24.22 7.15
CA SER A 397 2.43 -24.95 7.97
C SER A 397 3.06 -24.03 9.03
N LEU A 398 3.58 -22.85 8.65
CA LEU A 398 4.14 -21.86 9.59
C LEU A 398 3.14 -21.38 10.65
N HIS A 399 1.88 -21.19 10.29
CA HIS A 399 0.83 -20.77 11.23
C HIS A 399 0.52 -21.88 12.24
N GLU A 400 0.42 -23.13 11.78
CA GLU A 400 0.25 -24.29 12.66
C GLU A 400 1.45 -24.47 13.60
N ILE A 401 2.66 -24.15 13.14
CA ILE A 401 3.89 -24.18 13.94
C ILE A 401 3.90 -23.11 15.04
N THR A 402 3.64 -21.87 14.65
CA THR A 402 3.66 -20.71 15.56
C THR A 402 2.56 -20.78 16.60
N SER A 403 1.37 -21.26 16.24
CA SER A 403 0.28 -21.45 17.20
C SER A 403 0.53 -22.55 18.24
N ARG A 404 1.42 -23.52 17.96
CA ARG A 404 1.74 -24.64 18.86
C ARG A 404 2.97 -24.41 19.74
N SER A 405 3.70 -23.31 19.54
CA SER A 405 5.02 -23.12 20.16
C SER A 405 5.21 -21.70 20.70
N GLN A 406 6.03 -21.53 21.75
CA GLN A 406 6.47 -20.20 22.23
C GLN A 406 7.47 -19.51 21.27
N ILE A 407 7.48 -19.90 19.99
CA ILE A 407 8.44 -19.43 18.98
C ILE A 407 7.91 -18.17 18.28
N THR A 408 6.66 -17.81 18.53
CA THR A 408 5.97 -16.64 17.96
C THR A 408 6.81 -15.38 18.07
N ASP A 409 7.45 -15.13 19.20
CA ASP A 409 8.25 -13.91 19.40
C ASP A 409 9.49 -13.88 18.51
N ALA A 410 10.16 -15.02 18.29
CA ALA A 410 11.42 -15.11 17.56
C ALA A 410 11.28 -14.80 16.06
N ILE A 411 10.10 -15.03 15.48
CA ILE A 411 9.84 -14.88 14.04
C ILE A 411 8.63 -13.99 13.72
N SER A 412 8.08 -13.29 14.73
CA SER A 412 6.88 -12.46 14.59
C SER A 412 7.02 -11.40 13.50
N GLU A 413 8.15 -10.69 13.48
CA GLU A 413 8.45 -9.63 12.52
C GLU A 413 8.53 -10.16 11.08
N GLU A 414 9.34 -11.20 10.82
CA GLU A 414 9.44 -11.80 9.49
C GLU A 414 8.14 -12.46 9.03
N SER A 415 7.37 -13.05 9.95
CA SER A 415 6.07 -13.63 9.63
C SER A 415 5.08 -12.55 9.19
N ALA A 416 5.08 -11.39 9.86
CA ALA A 416 4.30 -10.23 9.48
C ALA A 416 4.75 -9.64 8.15
N GLU A 417 6.07 -9.53 7.91
CA GLU A 417 6.63 -9.10 6.63
C GLU A 417 6.27 -10.04 5.48
N LEU A 418 6.45 -11.36 5.68
CA LEU A 418 6.07 -12.38 4.70
C LEU A 418 4.60 -12.24 4.31
N SER A 419 3.74 -12.05 5.31
CA SER A 419 2.31 -11.86 5.12
C SER A 419 1.98 -10.62 4.31
N ARG A 420 2.62 -9.48 4.60
CA ARG A 420 2.47 -8.23 3.83
C ARG A 420 2.89 -8.42 2.38
N ARG A 421 4.08 -8.99 2.14
CA ARG A 421 4.63 -9.19 0.79
C ARG A 421 3.78 -10.12 -0.07
N GLN A 422 3.16 -11.13 0.52
CA GLN A 422 2.26 -12.05 -0.19
C GLN A 422 0.96 -11.39 -0.62
N ASN A 423 0.38 -10.54 0.23
CA ASN A 423 -0.81 -9.79 -0.13
C ASN A 423 -0.51 -8.84 -1.31
N ASN A 424 0.66 -8.18 -1.28
CA ASN A 424 1.13 -7.36 -2.41
C ASN A 424 1.35 -8.20 -3.67
N LEU A 425 1.96 -9.38 -3.56
CA LEU A 425 2.17 -10.28 -4.71
C LEU A 425 0.84 -10.70 -5.36
N ALA A 426 -0.11 -11.19 -4.57
CA ALA A 426 -1.41 -11.63 -5.06
C ALA A 426 -2.14 -10.50 -5.81
N PHE A 427 -2.04 -9.28 -5.27
CA PHE A 427 -2.55 -8.08 -5.93
C PHE A 427 -1.86 -7.78 -7.27
N LEU A 428 -0.53 -7.82 -7.31
CA LEU A 428 0.25 -7.52 -8.52
C LEU A 428 -0.01 -8.55 -9.64
N GLU A 429 -0.16 -9.83 -9.28
CA GLU A 429 -0.52 -10.90 -10.20
C GLU A 429 -1.94 -10.71 -10.78
N GLU A 430 -2.89 -10.30 -9.95
CA GLU A 430 -4.26 -9.98 -10.38
C GLU A 430 -4.29 -8.82 -11.39
N ILE A 431 -3.59 -7.72 -11.10
CA ILE A 431 -3.56 -6.54 -11.99
C ILE A 431 -2.84 -6.81 -13.31
N SER A 432 -1.71 -7.53 -13.26
CA SER A 432 -0.96 -7.84 -14.48
C SER A 432 -1.69 -8.85 -15.36
N GLY A 433 -2.64 -9.62 -14.81
CA GLY A 433 -3.20 -10.81 -15.45
C GLY A 433 -2.13 -11.88 -15.70
N THR A 434 -0.95 -11.72 -15.11
CA THR A 434 0.18 -12.62 -15.23
C THR A 434 0.25 -13.43 -13.95
N ILE A 435 -0.14 -14.69 -14.05
CA ILE A 435 0.18 -15.66 -13.00
C ILE A 435 1.65 -15.96 -13.19
N SER A 436 2.51 -15.41 -12.33
CA SER A 436 3.87 -15.93 -12.27
C SER A 436 3.75 -17.34 -11.71
N PRO A 437 4.23 -18.38 -12.41
CA PRO A 437 4.39 -19.65 -11.74
C PRO A 437 5.32 -19.37 -10.57
N ALA A 438 4.78 -19.45 -9.34
CA ALA A 438 5.57 -19.35 -8.12
C ALA A 438 6.84 -20.13 -8.39
N THR A 439 7.98 -19.42 -8.44
CA THR A 439 9.22 -20.03 -8.90
C THR A 439 9.44 -21.19 -7.96
N VAL A 440 9.31 -22.42 -8.47
CA VAL A 440 9.32 -23.63 -7.65
C VAL A 440 10.69 -23.70 -6.97
N LEU A 441 10.68 -23.26 -5.72
CA LEU A 441 11.50 -23.65 -4.57
C LEU A 441 13.03 -23.63 -4.72
N ASP A 442 13.65 -22.45 -4.59
CA ASP A 442 14.99 -22.36 -3.97
C ASP A 442 14.90 -22.38 -2.42
N TRP A 443 13.70 -22.15 -1.86
CA TRP A 443 13.48 -22.16 -0.41
C TRP A 443 13.47 -23.57 0.20
N SER A 444 13.10 -24.62 -0.55
CA SER A 444 13.13 -26.00 -0.04
C SER A 444 14.53 -26.39 0.46
N LYS A 445 15.58 -26.07 -0.31
CA LYS A 445 16.97 -26.37 0.08
C LYS A 445 17.38 -25.67 1.37
N SER A 446 16.96 -24.42 1.56
CA SER A 446 17.28 -23.66 2.77
C SER A 446 16.53 -24.16 4.00
N VAL A 447 15.28 -24.60 3.82
CA VAL A 447 14.51 -25.28 4.89
C VAL A 447 15.19 -26.62 5.23
N GLN A 448 15.57 -27.42 4.23
CA GLN A 448 16.27 -28.69 4.43
C GLN A 448 17.60 -28.52 5.20
N GLU A 449 18.39 -27.52 4.86
CA GLU A 449 19.67 -27.26 5.53
C GLU A 449 19.47 -26.80 6.99
N ALA A 450 18.50 -25.92 7.25
CA ALA A 450 18.14 -25.53 8.62
C ALA A 450 17.71 -26.74 9.46
N VAL A 451 16.95 -27.66 8.84
CA VAL A 451 16.46 -28.86 9.51
C VAL A 451 17.58 -29.82 9.86
N LYS A 452 18.47 -30.05 8.90
CA LYS A 452 19.65 -30.89 9.07
C LYS A 452 20.55 -30.37 10.20
N ASN A 453 20.78 -29.06 10.25
CA ASN A 453 21.61 -28.44 11.29
C ASN A 453 21.03 -28.62 12.69
N PHE A 454 19.72 -28.46 12.86
CA PHE A 454 19.06 -28.73 14.13
C PHE A 454 19.17 -30.20 14.55
N GLY A 455 18.96 -31.15 13.62
CA GLY A 455 19.12 -32.58 13.91
C GLY A 455 20.54 -32.94 14.34
N MET A 456 21.55 -32.34 13.73
CA MET A 456 22.95 -32.51 14.13
C MET A 456 23.21 -31.98 15.54
N ALA A 457 22.63 -30.83 15.91
CA ALA A 457 22.78 -30.24 17.24
C ALA A 457 22.16 -31.11 18.35
N VAL A 458 20.97 -31.66 18.12
CA VAL A 458 20.32 -32.59 19.07
C VAL A 458 21.13 -33.88 19.23
N SER A 459 21.57 -34.46 18.11
CA SER A 459 22.39 -35.69 18.11
C SER A 459 23.69 -35.49 18.87
N LYS A 460 24.36 -34.35 18.64
CA LYS A 460 25.59 -33.99 19.37
C LYS A 460 25.34 -33.91 20.88
N LYS A 461 24.26 -33.24 21.31
CA LYS A 461 23.95 -33.13 22.74
C LYS A 461 23.61 -34.48 23.38
N ALA A 462 22.94 -35.40 22.67
CA ALA A 462 22.69 -36.75 23.16
C ALA A 462 23.99 -37.55 23.35
N VAL A 463 24.93 -37.46 22.40
CA VAL A 463 26.26 -38.09 22.51
C VAL A 463 27.05 -37.52 23.69
N ASP A 464 27.04 -36.19 23.86
CA ASP A 464 27.74 -35.53 24.97
C ASP A 464 27.15 -35.94 26.33
N PHE A 465 25.83 -36.18 26.41
CA PHE A 465 25.20 -36.72 27.61
C PHE A 465 25.66 -38.15 27.92
N GLY A 466 25.70 -39.04 26.93
CA GLY A 466 26.16 -40.41 27.11
C GLY A 466 27.58 -40.46 27.70
N LYS A 467 28.48 -39.64 27.16
CA LYS A 467 29.84 -39.48 27.70
C LYS A 467 29.87 -38.97 29.14
N HIS A 468 28.97 -38.04 29.49
CA HIS A 468 28.88 -37.52 30.85
C HIS A 468 28.40 -38.59 31.85
N VAL A 469 27.45 -39.43 31.44
CA VAL A 469 26.98 -40.57 32.26
C VAL A 469 28.10 -41.60 32.43
N GLU A 470 28.82 -41.97 31.36
CA GLU A 470 29.97 -42.88 31.44
C GLU A 470 31.06 -42.37 32.40
N MET A 471 31.34 -41.07 32.36
CA MET A 471 32.28 -40.41 33.28
C MET A 471 31.80 -40.50 34.73
N LEU A 472 30.53 -40.19 35.01
CA LEU A 472 29.95 -40.29 36.34
C LEU A 472 29.96 -41.74 36.87
N VAL A 473 29.62 -42.71 36.03
CA VAL A 473 29.67 -44.14 36.40
C VAL A 473 31.10 -44.56 36.72
N SER A 474 32.08 -44.12 35.92
CA SER A 474 33.49 -44.42 36.16
C SER A 474 34.00 -43.80 37.46
N GLU A 475 33.57 -42.58 37.78
CA GLU A 475 33.93 -41.89 39.01
C GLU A 475 33.28 -42.52 40.25
N ILE A 476 32.01 -42.90 40.16
CA ILE A 476 31.31 -43.66 41.21
C ILE A 476 31.98 -45.02 41.42
N ALA A 477 32.30 -45.74 40.34
CA ALA A 477 33.01 -47.02 40.42
C ALA A 477 34.37 -46.85 41.11
N SER A 478 35.15 -45.83 40.75
CA SER A 478 36.43 -45.50 41.39
C SER A 478 36.27 -45.14 42.88
N GLN A 479 35.23 -44.41 43.26
CA GLN A 479 34.94 -44.08 44.66
C GLN A 479 34.49 -45.30 45.48
N ILE A 480 33.76 -46.23 44.87
CA ILE A 480 33.36 -47.50 45.50
C ILE A 480 34.61 -48.38 45.70
N GLU A 481 35.47 -48.51 44.69
CA GLU A 481 36.73 -49.26 44.79
C GLU A 481 37.71 -48.63 45.79
N GLY A 482 37.75 -47.30 45.90
CA GLY A 482 38.58 -46.58 46.87
C GLY A 482 38.12 -46.70 48.32
N ASN A 483 36.82 -46.91 48.57
CA ASN A 483 36.23 -46.97 49.92
C ASN A 483 36.00 -48.41 50.43
N PHE A 484 36.09 -49.43 49.58
CA PHE A 484 35.96 -50.84 49.97
C PHE A 484 37.30 -51.59 49.87
N MET A 485 38.23 -51.30 50.79
CA MET A 485 39.24 -52.29 51.20
C MET A 485 38.67 -53.16 52.33
N GLY A 486 37.69 -54.01 51.99
CA GLY A 486 37.14 -55.05 52.87
C GLY A 486 36.93 -56.35 52.08
N PRO A 487 36.97 -57.54 52.72
CA PRO A 487 37.13 -58.82 52.04
C PRO A 487 35.94 -59.18 51.13
N PRO A 488 36.15 -60.04 50.12
CA PRO A 488 35.33 -60.09 48.91
C PRO A 488 33.93 -60.63 49.19
N PHE A 489 32.91 -59.82 48.90
CA PHE A 489 31.52 -60.26 48.84
C PHE A 489 31.25 -60.93 47.49
N GLN A 490 31.07 -62.24 47.50
CA GLN A 490 30.54 -63.00 46.37
C GLN A 490 29.02 -62.78 46.26
N GLN A 491 28.61 -61.96 45.29
CA GLN A 491 27.41 -62.09 44.44
C GLN A 491 27.18 -60.75 43.74
N GLN A 492 27.77 -60.57 42.55
CA GLN A 492 27.48 -59.46 41.66
C GLN A 492 26.41 -59.88 40.66
N THR A 493 25.28 -59.17 40.64
CA THR A 493 24.57 -58.92 39.39
C THR A 493 25.51 -58.08 38.53
N PRO A 494 25.83 -58.46 37.29
CA PRO A 494 26.76 -57.70 36.46
C PRO A 494 26.21 -56.30 36.20
N LEU A 495 27.02 -55.26 36.45
CA LEU A 495 26.74 -53.85 36.09
C LEU A 495 26.33 -53.68 34.61
N THR A 496 26.68 -54.64 33.75
CA THR A 496 26.25 -54.74 32.36
C THR A 496 24.74 -54.90 32.18
N ASP A 497 24.03 -55.53 33.12
CA ASP A 497 22.58 -55.73 33.01
C ASP A 497 21.81 -54.43 33.30
N LEU A 498 22.31 -53.60 34.22
CA LEU A 498 21.81 -52.24 34.46
C LEU A 498 22.10 -51.29 33.29
N PHE A 499 23.22 -51.49 32.59
CA PHE A 499 23.59 -50.73 31.40
C PHE A 499 22.67 -51.02 30.20
N ASN A 500 22.25 -52.28 30.04
CA ASN A 500 21.34 -52.70 28.98
C ASN A 500 19.91 -52.18 29.20
N GLU A 501 19.47 -52.02 30.45
CA GLU A 501 18.15 -51.48 30.76
C GLU A 501 18.08 -49.95 30.57
N PHE A 502 19.20 -49.23 30.72
CA PHE A 502 19.29 -47.79 30.50
C PHE A 502 19.45 -47.41 29.02
N ASN A 503 20.17 -48.21 28.22
CA ASN A 503 20.32 -47.98 26.78
C ASN A 503 19.07 -48.34 25.95
N CYS A 504 18.10 -49.04 26.53
CA CYS A 504 16.83 -49.41 25.88
C CYS A 504 15.67 -48.44 26.14
N ARG A 505 15.85 -47.37 26.94
CA ARG A 505 14.82 -46.33 27.19
C ARG A 505 15.16 -45.01 26.51
#